data_AF-A0A9E7KQK1-F1
#
_entry.id   AF-A0A9E7KQK1-F1
#
_cell.length_a   1.000
_cell.length_b   1.000
_cell.length_c   1.000
_cell.angle_alpha   90.00
_cell.angle_beta   90.00
_cell.angle_gamma   90.00
#
_symmetry.space_group_name_H-M   'P 1'
#
loop_
_entity.id
_entity.type
_entity.pdbx_description
1 polymer ?
#
loop_
_entity_poly.entity_id
_entity_poly.type
_entity_poly.pdbx_seq_one_letter_code
_entity_poly.pdbx_strand_id
1 'polypeptide(L)' 'MQRFVIPIEYLSRTAFAVLLREAEEEFGFEQEGVLRIPCEVSVFRSVLKMVEKNKEGIYYC' A
#
# COMPACT_ATOMS: atom_id res chain seq x y z
N MET A 1 9.36 13.89 5.37
CA MET A 1 7.97 13.56 4.97
C MET A 1 7.86 13.64 3.46
N GLN A 2 7.42 12.57 2.80
CA GLN A 2 7.22 12.55 1.35
C GLN A 2 5.76 12.22 1.04
N ARG A 3 5.19 12.88 0.02
CA ARG A 3 3.84 12.58 -0.45
C ARG A 3 3.92 11.74 -1.73
N PHE A 4 3.06 10.74 -1.82
CA PHE A 4 2.90 9.89 -2.99
C PHE A 4 1.44 9.94 -3.41
N VAL A 5 1.20 10.07 -4.71
CA VAL A 5 -0.13 9.92 -5.30
C VAL A 5 -0.11 8.59 -6.04
N ILE A 6 -1.01 7.68 -5.67
CA ILE A 6 -1.07 6.33 -6.22
C ILE A 6 -2.49 6.04 -6.70
N PRO A 7 -2.66 5.17 -7.71
CA PRO A 7 -3.97 4.67 -8.10
C PRO A 7 -4.63 3.90 -6.95
N ILE A 8 -5.94 4.02 -6.79
CA ILE A 8 -6.68 3.38 -5.68
C ILE A 8 -6.61 1.84 -5.79
N GLU A 9 -6.45 1.32 -7.00
CA GLU A 9 -6.29 -0.10 -7.31
C GLU A 9 -5.00 -0.69 -6.72
N TYR A 10 -4.08 0.12 -6.20
CA TYR A 10 -2.87 -0.38 -5.56
C TYR A 10 -3.21 -1.01 -4.20
N LEU A 11 -4.26 -0.52 -3.53
CA LEU A 11 -4.70 -1.03 -2.24
C LEU A 11 -5.18 -2.50 -2.32
N SER A 12 -5.65 -2.95 -3.48
CA SER A 12 -6.09 -4.35 -3.68
C SER A 12 -4.95 -5.29 -4.12
N ARG A 13 -3.74 -4.78 -4.31
CA ARG A 13 -2.59 -5.58 -4.77
C ARG A 13 -1.91 -6.23 -3.59
N THR A 14 -1.51 -7.50 -3.74
CA THR A 14 -0.98 -8.34 -2.65
C THR A 14 0.15 -7.65 -1.87
N ALA A 15 1.09 -7.00 -2.55
CA ALA A 15 2.19 -6.32 -1.86
C ALA A 15 1.72 -5.17 -0.96
N PHE A 16 0.69 -4.42 -1.37
CA PHE A 16 0.11 -3.35 -0.56
C PHE A 16 -0.77 -3.92 0.55
N ALA A 17 -1.52 -4.99 0.28
CA ALA A 17 -2.33 -5.68 1.27
C ALA A 17 -1.47 -6.26 2.42
N VAL A 18 -0.28 -6.80 2.10
CA VAL A 18 0.69 -7.26 3.10
C VAL A 18 1.14 -6.10 3.99
N LEU A 19 1.52 -4.96 3.39
CA LEU A 19 1.90 -3.76 4.16
C LEU A 19 0.78 -3.29 5.11
N LEU A 20 -0.48 -3.32 4.65
CA LEU A 20 -1.62 -2.94 5.48
C LEU A 20 -1.87 -3.91 6.63
N ARG A 21 -1.71 -5.21 6.36
CA ARG A 21 -1.87 -6.26 7.36
C ARG A 21 -0.77 -6.18 8.43
N GLU A 22 0.48 -5.93 8.04
CA GLU A 22 1.57 -5.72 9.01
C GLU A 22 1.28 -4.50 9.91
N ALA A 23 0.75 -3.42 9.33
CA ALA A 23 0.35 -2.25 10.11
C ALA A 23 -0.81 -2.55 11.07
N GLU A 24 -1.80 -3.35 10.65
CA GLU A 24 -2.86 -3.84 11.52
C GLU A 24 -2.31 -4.68 12.68
N GLU A 25 -1.43 -5.63 12.39
CA GLU A 25 -0.87 -6.54 13.40
C GLU A 25 -0.06 -5.78 14.47
N GLU A 26 0.62 -4.69 14.09
CA GLU A 26 1.44 -3.89 15.00
C GLU A 26 0.64 -2.79 15.74
N PHE A 27 -0.31 -2.13 15.06
CA PHE A 27 -0.98 -0.92 15.58
C PHE A 27 -2.50 -1.09 15.80
N GLY A 28 -3.09 -2.19 15.35
CA GLY A 28 -4.53 -2.41 15.39
C GLY A 28 -5.32 -1.48 14.45
N PHE A 29 -6.63 -1.41 14.67
CA PHE A 29 -7.54 -0.57 13.87
C PHE A 29 -8.02 0.69 14.60
N GLU A 30 -7.55 0.94 15.82
CA GLU A 30 -8.00 2.05 16.67
C GLU A 30 -7.41 3.40 16.24
N GLN A 31 -7.35 3.66 14.94
CA GLN A 31 -6.92 4.94 14.37
C GLN A 31 -8.12 5.79 13.99
N GLU A 32 -8.14 7.02 14.47
CA GLU A 32 -9.15 8.01 14.09
C GLU A 32 -8.69 8.80 12.86
N GLY A 33 -9.55 8.85 11.84
CA GLY A 33 -9.34 9.66 10.64
C GLY A 33 -8.51 8.97 9.55
N VAL A 34 -7.47 9.64 9.07
CA VAL A 34 -6.67 9.17 7.91
C VAL A 34 -5.75 8.03 8.33
N LEU A 35 -5.68 6.99 7.50
CA LEU A 35 -4.75 5.87 7.67
C LEU A 35 -3.29 6.35 7.80
N ARG A 36 -2.66 6.04 8.93
CA ARG A 36 -1.24 6.35 9.17
C ARG A 36 -0.44 5.06 9.29
N ILE A 37 0.47 4.85 8.34
CA ILE A 37 1.37 3.69 8.34
C ILE A 37 2.79 4.21 8.63
N PRO A 38 3.31 4.04 9.86
CA PRO A 38 4.71 4.33 10.13
C PRO A 38 5.56 3.34 9.33
N CYS A 39 6.26 3.83 8.32
CA CYS A 39 7.16 3.01 7.51
C CYS A 39 8.31 3.85 7.00
N GLU A 40 9.45 3.21 6.74
CA GLU A 40 10.54 3.88 6.05
C GLU A 40 10.14 4.19 4.60
N VAL A 41 10.51 5.38 4.14
CA VAL A 41 10.23 5.81 2.75
C VAL A 41 10.86 4.86 1.73
N SER A 42 12.01 4.26 2.05
CA SER A 42 12.69 3.22 1.27
C SER A 42 11.82 1.97 1.07
N VAL A 43 11.20 1.48 2.14
CA VAL A 43 10.29 0.34 2.15
C VAL A 43 9.05 0.64 1.32
N PHE A 44 8.42 1.79 1.55
CA PHE A 44 7.23 2.18 0.78
C PHE A 44 7.50 2.26 -0.72
N ARG A 45 8.65 2.78 -1.14
CA ARG A 45 9.06 2.81 -2.55
C ARG A 45 9.26 1.41 -3.14
N SER A 46 9.75 0.45 -2.36
CA SER A 46 9.88 -0.94 -2.80
C SER A 46 8.51 -1.58 -3.03
N VAL A 47 7.55 -1.34 -2.13
CA VAL A 47 6.15 -1.79 -2.31
C VAL A 47 5.56 -1.18 -3.59
N LEU A 48 5.71 0.12 -3.82
CA LEU A 48 5.22 0.75 -5.05
C LEU A 48 5.81 0.14 -6.32
N LYS A 49 7.12 -0.14 -6.34
CA LYS A 49 7.78 -0.82 -7.47
C LYS A 49 7.25 -2.23 -7.69
N MET A 50 6.91 -2.96 -6.62
CA MET A 50 6.32 -4.30 -6.72
C MET A 50 4.90 -4.24 -7.28
N VAL A 51 4.13 -3.22 -6.91
CA VAL A 51 2.77 -3.03 -7.38
C VAL A 51 2.72 -2.56 -8.84
N GLU A 52 3.60 -1.63 -9.23
CA GLU A 52 3.68 -1.10 -10.60
C GLU A 52 4.01 -2.17 -11.66
N LYS A 53 4.79 -3.19 -11.28
CA LYS A 53 5.20 -4.27 -12.19
C LYS A 53 4.08 -5.25 -12.53
N ASN A 54 2.94 -5.20 -11.86
CA ASN A 54 1.75 -6.01 -12.15
C ASN A 54 0.72 -5.28 -13.05
N LYS A 55 1.21 -4.52 -14.04
CA LYS A 55 0.36 -3.86 -15.05
C LYS A 55 -0.13 -4.79 -16.17
N GLU A 56 0.29 -6.05 -16.22
CA GLU A 56 -0.21 -6.97 -17.24
C GLU A 56 -1.48 -7.68 -16.77
N GLY A 57 -2.60 -7.21 -17.33
CA GLY A 57 -3.82 -7.99 -17.48
C GLY A 57 -4.82 -7.84 -16.36
N ILE A 58 -5.73 -6.85 -16.48
CA ILE A 58 -7.17 -7.14 -16.44
C ILE A 58 -7.89 -6.16 -17.39
N TYR A 59 -8.13 -6.61 -18.63
CA TYR A 59 -9.26 -6.10 -19.41
C TYR A 59 -10.52 -6.70 -18.77
N TYR A 60 -11.39 -5.88 -18.22
CA TYR A 60 -12.78 -6.29 -18.00
C TYR A 60 -13.55 -5.97 -19.28
N CYS A 61 -14.30 -6.97 -19.78
CA CYS A 61 -15.28 -6.82 -20.84
C CYS A 61 -16.45 -5.95 -20.35
#